data_AF-A0AAU2M3X1-F1
#
_entry.id   AF-A0AAU2M3X1-F1
#
_cell.length_a   1.000
_cell.length_b   1.000
_cell.length_c   1.000
_cell.angle_alpha   90.00
_cell.angle_beta   90.00
_cell.angle_gamma   90.00
#
_symmetry.space_group_name_H-M   'P 1'
#
loop_
_entity.id
_entity.type
_entity.pdbx_description
1 polymer ?
#
loop_
_entity_poly.entity_id
_entity_poly.type
_entity_poly.pdbx_seq_one_letter_code
_entity_poly.pdbx_strand_id
1 'polypeptide(L)'
;MDSTADPARDGRESPLRWCPSGDASRPESVVLGVRSGERDQVAYLAEPVPAADVLGSIPEGIAPNRVLRFASHCVSDCANRVGEACGLIERITTVPAEPGPAAVPRCHLRPHCKWWNQVGVEACHRCPALTTLEPRDDELAVLVADPATTREQLENWTAAAQ
;
A
#
# COMPACT_ATOMS: atom_id res chain seq x y z
N MET A 1 -10.11 -51.24 -18.38
CA MET A 1 -10.44 -51.19 -16.95
C MET A 1 -9.11 -51.23 -16.22
N ASP A 2 -8.54 -50.17 -15.68
CA ASP A 2 -9.06 -48.83 -15.44
C ASP A 2 -7.85 -47.87 -15.39
N SER A 3 -7.96 -46.73 -16.06
CA SER A 3 -6.97 -45.65 -16.04
C SER A 3 -7.27 -44.78 -14.83
N THR A 4 -6.47 -44.85 -13.77
CA THR A 4 -6.51 -43.83 -12.72
C THR A 4 -5.55 -42.72 -13.09
N ALA A 5 -6.09 -41.72 -13.79
CA ALA A 5 -5.47 -40.43 -14.00
C ALA A 5 -5.30 -39.71 -12.65
N ASP A 6 -4.09 -39.24 -12.40
CA ASP A 6 -3.71 -38.36 -11.29
C ASP A 6 -4.27 -36.95 -11.58
N PRO A 7 -5.06 -36.31 -10.70
CA PRO A 7 -5.57 -34.99 -10.99
C PRO A 7 -4.41 -33.98 -10.88
N ALA A 8 -4.03 -33.44 -12.03
CA ALA A 8 -3.12 -32.31 -12.15
C ALA A 8 -3.52 -31.21 -11.15
N ARG A 9 -2.64 -30.97 -10.17
CA ARG A 9 -2.65 -29.72 -9.40
C ARG A 9 -2.38 -28.59 -10.40
N ASP A 10 -3.43 -27.85 -10.77
CA ASP A 10 -3.30 -26.58 -11.51
C ASP A 10 -2.64 -25.56 -10.58
N GLY A 11 -1.32 -25.67 -10.44
CA GLY A 11 -0.45 -24.78 -9.68
C GLY A 11 -0.21 -23.48 -10.44
N ARG A 12 -1.29 -22.77 -10.79
CA ARG A 12 -1.18 -21.43 -11.35
C ARG A 12 -0.81 -20.48 -10.21
N GLU A 13 0.48 -20.32 -9.99
CA GLU A 13 1.03 -19.35 -9.05
C GLU A 13 0.39 -17.99 -9.35
N SER A 14 -0.33 -17.44 -8.36
CA SER A 14 -0.96 -16.13 -8.50
C SER A 14 0.12 -15.12 -8.88
N PRO A 15 -0.09 -14.29 -9.93
CA PRO A 15 0.94 -13.38 -10.39
C PRO A 15 1.36 -12.48 -9.24
N LEU A 16 2.66 -12.45 -8.97
CA LEU A 16 3.28 -11.64 -7.95
C LEU A 16 2.72 -10.21 -7.99
N ARG A 17 2.11 -9.78 -6.89
CA ARG A 17 1.59 -8.42 -6.74
C ARG A 17 2.53 -7.59 -5.89
N TRP A 18 2.82 -6.38 -6.34
CA TRP A 18 3.55 -5.40 -5.53
C TRP A 18 2.62 -4.76 -4.51
N CYS A 19 3.05 -4.76 -3.25
CA CYS A 19 2.41 -4.07 -2.15
C CYS A 19 2.97 -2.66 -2.05
N PRO A 20 2.16 -1.61 -2.32
CA PRO A 20 2.61 -0.24 -2.12
C PRO A 20 2.69 0.11 -0.62
N SER A 21 2.21 -0.72 0.30
CA SER A 21 2.42 -0.55 1.75
C SER A 21 3.35 -1.63 2.33
N GLY A 22 4.22 -2.16 1.47
CA GLY A 22 5.19 -3.17 1.81
C GLY A 22 6.26 -2.69 2.78
N ASP A 23 6.96 -3.65 3.38
CA ASP A 23 8.07 -3.39 4.29
C ASP A 23 9.31 -2.94 3.50
N ALA A 24 9.79 -1.73 3.79
CA ALA A 24 10.93 -1.14 3.09
C ALA A 24 12.23 -1.95 3.26
N SER A 25 12.37 -2.73 4.34
CA SER A 25 13.57 -3.51 4.65
C SER A 25 13.69 -4.82 3.87
N ARG A 26 12.65 -5.21 3.12
CA ARG A 26 12.67 -6.43 2.31
C ARG A 26 13.72 -6.32 1.20
N PRO A 27 14.44 -7.40 0.85
CA PRO A 27 15.51 -7.35 -0.16
C PRO A 27 15.04 -6.88 -1.54
N GLU A 28 13.80 -7.19 -1.92
CA GLU A 28 13.22 -6.78 -3.20
C GLU A 28 12.63 -5.36 -3.19
N SER A 29 12.60 -4.70 -2.04
CA SER A 29 11.89 -3.43 -1.91
C SER A 29 12.50 -2.37 -2.80
N VAL A 30 11.63 -1.54 -3.35
CA VAL A 30 12.00 -0.43 -4.23
C VAL A 30 11.43 0.88 -3.72
N VAL A 31 12.17 1.96 -3.98
CA VAL A 31 11.76 3.35 -3.78
C VAL A 31 11.11 3.84 -5.06
N LEU A 32 9.91 4.35 -4.94
CA LEU A 32 9.10 4.91 -6.01
C LEU A 32 9.14 6.42 -6.05
N GLY A 33 9.49 7.06 -4.93
CA GLY A 33 9.43 8.51 -4.80
C GLY A 33 9.97 9.00 -3.47
N VAL A 34 10.24 10.29 -3.42
CA VAL A 34 10.66 11.02 -2.22
C VAL A 34 9.49 11.85 -1.73
N ARG A 35 9.22 11.81 -0.42
CA ARG A 35 8.19 12.64 0.21
C ARG A 35 8.76 14.03 0.47
N SER A 36 8.05 15.08 0.05
CA SER A 36 8.36 16.44 0.52
C SER A 36 7.83 16.60 1.94
N GLY A 37 8.60 17.26 2.81
CA GLY A 37 8.18 17.54 4.19
C GLY A 37 6.92 18.42 4.30
N GLU A 38 6.47 19.03 3.20
CA GLU A 38 5.25 19.82 3.13
C GLU A 38 4.16 19.07 2.34
N ARG A 39 2.98 18.94 2.95
CA ARG A 39 1.70 18.47 2.34
C ARG A 39 1.64 17.01 1.87
N ASP A 40 2.46 16.11 2.44
CA ASP A 40 2.48 14.68 2.10
C ASP A 40 2.62 14.37 0.60
N GLN A 41 3.17 15.33 -0.17
CA GLN A 41 3.38 15.15 -1.59
C GLN A 41 4.55 14.20 -1.84
N VAL A 42 4.40 13.36 -2.87
CA VAL A 42 5.44 12.43 -3.30
C VAL A 42 5.95 12.90 -4.66
N ALA A 43 7.24 13.24 -4.71
CA ALA A 43 7.98 13.38 -5.95
C ALA A 43 8.36 11.98 -6.44
N TYR A 44 7.63 11.46 -7.44
CA TYR A 44 7.90 10.13 -7.99
C TYR A 44 9.17 10.13 -8.84
N LEU A 45 9.98 9.08 -8.67
CA LEU A 45 11.19 8.87 -9.44
C LEU A 45 10.86 8.45 -10.88
N ALA A 46 11.73 8.80 -11.81
CA ALA A 46 11.62 8.39 -13.20
C ALA A 46 11.73 6.87 -13.37
N GLU A 47 12.46 6.19 -12.48
CA GLU A 47 12.53 4.73 -12.39
C GLU A 47 12.61 4.32 -10.90
N PRO A 48 12.09 3.15 -10.51
CA PRO A 48 12.25 2.64 -9.16
C PRO A 48 13.73 2.39 -8.84
N VAL A 49 14.14 2.70 -7.61
CA VAL A 49 15.51 2.46 -7.11
C VAL A 49 15.46 1.37 -6.02
N PRO A 50 16.42 0.43 -5.96
CA PRO A 50 16.47 -0.52 -4.85
C PRO A 50 16.49 0.18 -3.48
N ALA A 51 15.64 -0.24 -2.55
CA ALA A 51 15.55 0.39 -1.23
C ALA A 51 16.86 0.24 -0.46
N ALA A 52 17.55 -0.89 -0.61
CA ALA A 52 18.84 -1.17 0.04
C ALA A 52 19.91 -0.10 -0.28
N ASP A 53 19.85 0.54 -1.45
CA ASP A 53 20.84 1.53 -1.88
C ASP A 53 20.68 2.87 -1.16
N VAL A 54 19.49 3.13 -0.59
CA VAL A 54 19.16 4.45 -0.01
C VAL A 54 18.81 4.38 1.48
N LEU A 55 18.35 3.24 2.00
CA LEU A 55 17.93 3.12 3.41
C LEU A 55 19.01 3.53 4.40
N GLY A 56 20.28 3.22 4.11
CA GLY A 56 21.42 3.59 4.97
C GLY A 56 21.72 5.09 5.04
N SER A 57 21.14 5.90 4.14
CA SER A 57 21.28 7.35 4.14
C SER A 57 20.24 8.07 5.01
N ILE A 58 19.23 7.35 5.48
CA ILE A 58 18.16 7.92 6.31
C ILE A 58 18.70 8.08 7.73
N PRO A 59 18.59 9.28 8.34
CA PRO A 59 19.02 9.50 9.72
C PRO A 59 18.33 8.52 10.69
N GLU A 60 19.07 8.12 11.73
CA GLU A 60 18.52 7.29 12.80
C GLU A 60 17.30 7.96 13.45
N GLY A 61 16.29 7.15 13.81
CA GLY A 61 15.04 7.64 14.38
C GLY A 61 14.03 8.17 13.36
N ILE A 62 14.37 8.26 12.07
CA ILE A 62 13.40 8.58 11.01
C ILE A 62 12.94 7.29 10.34
N ALA A 63 11.66 6.96 10.50
CA ALA A 63 11.06 5.83 9.80
C ALA A 63 11.15 6.05 8.26
N PRO A 64 11.66 5.09 7.48
CA PRO A 64 11.91 5.30 6.05
C PRO A 64 10.70 5.80 5.26
N ASN A 65 9.52 5.27 5.57
CA ASN A 65 8.26 5.62 4.92
C ASN A 65 7.81 7.07 5.16
N ARG A 66 8.43 7.80 6.10
CA ARG A 66 8.21 9.25 6.29
C ARG A 66 8.85 10.09 5.20
N VAL A 67 9.98 9.63 4.67
CA VAL A 67 10.77 10.40 3.69
C VAL A 67 10.75 9.78 2.29
N LEU A 68 10.36 8.51 2.18
CA LEU A 68 10.38 7.76 0.94
C LEU A 68 9.08 6.98 0.73
N ARG A 69 8.66 6.85 -0.53
CA ARG A 69 7.54 6.00 -0.96
C ARG A 69 8.11 4.68 -1.44
N PHE A 70 7.83 3.58 -0.73
CA PHE A 70 8.31 2.26 -1.12
C PHE A 70 7.23 1.34 -1.68
N ALA A 71 7.66 0.22 -2.25
CA ALA A 71 6.86 -0.99 -2.38
C ALA A 71 7.73 -2.23 -2.20
N SER A 72 7.11 -3.31 -1.73
CA SER A 72 7.70 -4.66 -1.63
C SER A 72 6.74 -5.68 -2.26
N HIS A 73 7.07 -6.97 -2.23
CA HIS A 73 6.09 -7.98 -2.61
C HIS A 73 4.92 -8.07 -1.61
N CYS A 74 3.71 -8.32 -2.11
CA CYS A 74 2.54 -8.59 -1.30
C CYS A 74 2.58 -10.04 -0.80
N VAL A 75 2.47 -10.24 0.51
CA VAL A 75 2.59 -11.55 1.17
C VAL A 75 1.24 -12.06 1.67
N SER A 76 1.11 -13.38 1.85
CA SER A 76 -0.09 -14.00 2.43
C SER A 76 -0.28 -13.60 3.89
N ASP A 77 0.80 -13.61 4.68
CA ASP A 77 0.72 -13.46 6.14
C ASP A 77 0.67 -11.99 6.59
N CYS A 78 0.16 -11.11 5.72
CA CYS A 78 -0.02 -9.70 6.02
C CYS A 78 -1.24 -9.51 6.92
N ALA A 79 -1.09 -8.75 8.02
CA ALA A 79 -2.19 -8.44 8.93
C ALA A 79 -3.39 -7.77 8.23
N ASN A 80 -3.17 -7.08 7.11
CA ASN A 80 -4.20 -6.41 6.33
C ASN A 80 -4.89 -7.30 5.29
N ARG A 81 -4.63 -8.60 5.27
CA ARG A 81 -5.22 -9.51 4.29
C ARG A 81 -6.65 -9.90 4.68
N VAL A 82 -7.55 -9.84 3.69
CA VAL A 82 -8.94 -10.32 3.80
C VAL A 82 -9.19 -11.30 2.65
N GLY A 83 -9.01 -12.60 2.90
CA GLY A 83 -8.97 -13.60 1.84
C GLY A 83 -7.84 -13.29 0.84
N GLU A 84 -8.18 -13.14 -0.44
CA GLU A 84 -7.22 -12.67 -1.45
C GLU A 84 -7.15 -11.14 -1.57
N ALA A 85 -8.03 -10.40 -0.91
CA ALA A 85 -8.08 -8.94 -0.97
C ALA A 85 -7.13 -8.28 0.05
N CYS A 86 -6.79 -7.02 -0.20
CA CYS A 86 -6.15 -6.15 0.76
C CYS A 86 -7.23 -5.33 1.48
N GLY A 87 -7.46 -5.59 2.76
CA GLY A 87 -8.41 -4.85 3.60
C GLY A 87 -7.94 -3.42 3.88
N LEU A 88 -6.62 -3.15 3.84
CA LEU A 88 -6.10 -1.80 4.03
C LEU A 88 -6.62 -0.84 2.96
N ILE A 89 -6.58 -1.20 1.66
CA ILE A 89 -7.13 -0.30 0.62
C ILE A 89 -8.64 -0.15 0.73
N GLU A 90 -9.35 -1.19 1.18
CA GLU A 90 -10.79 -1.13 1.40
C GLU A 90 -11.18 -0.13 2.49
N ARG A 91 -10.38 -0.06 3.57
CA ARG A 91 -10.52 0.93 4.65
C ARG A 91 -10.11 2.32 4.20
N ILE A 92 -8.99 2.46 3.51
CA ILE A 92 -8.52 3.75 3.01
C ILE A 92 -9.60 4.40 2.14
N THR A 93 -10.23 3.65 1.22
CA THR A 93 -11.22 4.20 0.29
C THR A 93 -12.46 4.79 0.97
N THR A 94 -12.74 4.43 2.23
CA THR A 94 -13.91 4.96 2.95
C THR A 94 -13.66 6.31 3.59
N VAL A 95 -12.39 6.67 3.80
CA VAL A 95 -12.01 7.99 4.31
C VAL A 95 -12.24 9.05 3.21
N PRO A 96 -12.82 10.22 3.52
CA PRO A 96 -12.92 11.31 2.56
C PRO A 96 -11.54 11.71 2.03
N ALA A 97 -11.41 11.87 0.72
CA ALA A 97 -10.18 12.38 0.14
C ALA A 97 -10.13 13.90 0.29
N GLU A 98 -8.99 14.43 0.73
CA GLU A 98 -8.71 15.87 0.60
C GLU A 98 -8.79 16.29 -0.88
N PRO A 99 -9.23 17.52 -1.20
CA PRO A 99 -9.28 18.02 -2.57
C PRO A 99 -7.88 18.02 -3.21
N GLY A 100 -7.59 16.98 -3.98
CA GLY A 100 -6.33 16.79 -4.69
C GLY A 100 -6.42 17.15 -6.17
N PRO A 101 -5.27 17.19 -6.89
CA PRO A 101 -5.28 17.28 -8.33
C PRO A 101 -6.05 16.11 -8.94
N ALA A 102 -6.84 16.39 -9.98
CA ALA A 102 -7.60 15.34 -10.69
C ALA A 102 -6.71 14.28 -11.34
N ALA A 103 -5.42 14.58 -11.57
CA ALA A 103 -4.47 13.66 -12.17
C ALA A 103 -3.68 12.86 -11.12
N VAL A 104 -3.57 11.55 -11.32
CA VAL A 104 -2.76 10.65 -10.50
C VAL A 104 -1.31 10.54 -11.02
N PRO A 105 -0.33 10.27 -10.15
CA PRO A 105 1.06 10.10 -10.56
C PRO A 105 1.27 8.92 -11.51
N ARG A 106 2.24 9.04 -12.42
CA ARG A 106 2.76 7.88 -13.18
C ARG A 106 3.52 6.98 -12.22
N CYS A 107 3.16 5.70 -12.17
CA CYS A 107 3.74 4.72 -11.25
C CYS A 107 4.07 3.43 -12.01
N HIS A 108 5.35 3.04 -11.98
CA HIS A 108 5.89 1.85 -12.68
C HIS A 108 5.24 0.55 -12.20
N LEU A 109 4.75 0.50 -10.97
CA LEU A 109 4.13 -0.70 -10.42
C LEU A 109 2.68 -0.88 -10.85
N ARG A 110 2.04 0.09 -11.51
CA ARG A 110 0.60 0.05 -11.78
C ARG A 110 0.11 -1.28 -12.39
N PRO A 111 0.77 -1.89 -13.40
CA PRO A 111 0.34 -3.18 -13.95
C PRO A 111 0.33 -4.31 -12.91
N HIS A 112 1.22 -4.28 -11.93
CA HIS A 112 1.43 -5.32 -10.93
C HIS A 112 1.02 -4.92 -9.50
N CYS A 113 0.50 -3.71 -9.29
CA CYS A 113 0.20 -3.16 -7.98
C CYS A 113 -1.07 -3.79 -7.40
N LYS A 114 -0.98 -4.28 -6.15
CA LYS A 114 -2.09 -4.91 -5.44
C LYS A 114 -3.32 -4.01 -5.36
N TRP A 115 -3.14 -2.73 -5.00
CA TRP A 115 -4.24 -1.79 -4.81
C TRP A 115 -4.88 -1.36 -6.13
N TRP A 116 -4.07 -1.04 -7.15
CA TRP A 116 -4.59 -0.71 -8.48
C TRP A 116 -5.43 -1.86 -9.05
N ASN A 117 -4.95 -3.10 -8.90
CA ASN A 117 -5.68 -4.26 -9.39
C ASN A 117 -6.92 -4.61 -8.56
N GLN A 118 -7.15 -3.96 -7.42
CA GLN A 118 -8.33 -4.17 -6.58
C GLN A 118 -9.37 -3.06 -6.74
N VAL A 119 -8.95 -1.78 -6.74
CA VAL A 119 -9.88 -0.62 -6.77
C VAL A 119 -9.55 0.41 -7.86
N GLY A 120 -8.62 0.12 -8.76
CA GLY A 120 -8.29 0.98 -9.90
C GLY A 120 -7.67 2.32 -9.52
N VAL A 121 -8.12 3.38 -10.20
CA VAL A 121 -7.56 4.74 -10.06
C VAL A 121 -7.76 5.34 -8.68
N GLU A 122 -8.82 4.95 -7.97
CA GLU A 122 -9.06 5.37 -6.58
C GLU A 122 -7.88 5.03 -5.68
N ALA A 123 -7.23 3.88 -5.87
CA ALA A 123 -6.01 3.55 -5.13
C ALA A 123 -4.90 4.58 -5.36
N CYS A 124 -4.74 5.06 -6.60
CA CYS A 124 -3.70 6.01 -6.94
C CYS A 124 -3.96 7.41 -6.39
N HIS A 125 -5.21 7.80 -6.15
CA HIS A 125 -5.53 9.04 -5.44
C HIS A 125 -5.12 9.00 -3.97
N ARG A 126 -5.18 7.82 -3.33
CA ARG A 126 -4.86 7.67 -1.90
C ARG A 126 -3.40 7.32 -1.63
N CYS A 127 -2.77 6.59 -2.55
CA CYS A 127 -1.42 6.04 -2.40
C CYS A 127 -0.32 7.06 -1.97
N PRO A 128 -0.31 8.32 -2.44
CA PRO A 128 0.68 9.30 -2.02
C PRO A 128 0.57 9.69 -0.54
N ALA A 129 -0.65 9.90 -0.03
CA ALA A 129 -0.87 10.39 1.34
C ALA A 129 -0.56 9.34 2.42
N LEU A 130 -0.46 8.05 2.06
CA LEU A 130 -0.35 6.98 3.04
C LEU A 130 1.07 6.76 3.53
N THR A 131 1.28 7.02 4.80
CA THR A 131 2.47 6.64 5.57
C THR A 131 2.14 5.38 6.39
N THR A 132 2.96 4.33 6.25
CA THR A 132 2.70 3.03 6.89
C THR A 132 3.14 2.96 8.36
N LEU A 133 3.95 3.93 8.81
CA LEU A 133 4.45 4.03 10.18
C LEU A 133 4.30 5.46 10.67
N GLU A 134 3.59 5.58 11.81
CA GLU A 134 3.34 6.75 12.65
C GLU A 134 2.24 7.72 12.20
N PRO A 135 1.03 7.57 12.80
CA PRO A 135 0.05 8.64 12.89
C PRO A 135 0.61 9.75 13.78
N ARG A 136 0.64 10.97 13.27
CA ARG A 136 0.94 12.16 14.08
C ARG A 136 -0.39 12.64 14.63
N ASP A 137 -0.69 12.44 15.92
CA ASP A 137 -1.91 12.93 16.60
C ASP A 137 -3.20 12.91 15.75
N ASP A 138 -3.35 11.90 14.89
CA ASP A 138 -4.45 11.77 13.92
C ASP A 138 -5.14 10.44 14.20
N GLU A 139 -6.22 10.53 14.98
CA GLU A 139 -7.04 9.40 15.40
C GLU A 139 -7.60 8.62 14.20
N LEU A 140 -7.94 9.30 13.10
CA LEU A 140 -8.44 8.65 11.90
C LEU A 140 -7.33 7.85 11.21
N ALA A 141 -6.13 8.40 11.10
CA ALA A 141 -4.98 7.67 10.55
C ALA A 141 -4.63 6.42 11.40
N VAL A 142 -4.74 6.51 12.73
CA VAL A 142 -4.61 5.35 13.64
C VAL A 142 -5.64 4.28 13.30
N LEU A 143 -6.92 4.65 13.23
CA LEU A 143 -8.02 3.71 12.95
C LEU A 143 -7.89 3.05 11.57
N VAL A 144 -7.51 3.79 10.53
CA VAL A 144 -7.32 3.25 9.17
C VAL A 144 -6.18 2.23 9.12
N ALA A 145 -5.09 2.52 9.83
CA ALA A 145 -3.90 1.67 9.87
C ALA A 145 -4.12 0.38 10.67
N ASP A 146 -5.02 0.39 11.66
CA ASP A 146 -5.32 -0.77 12.51
C ASP A 146 -5.99 -1.91 11.69
N PRO A 147 -5.35 -3.09 11.57
CA PRO A 147 -5.95 -4.23 10.88
C PRO A 147 -7.23 -4.76 11.52
N ALA A 148 -7.46 -4.52 12.82
CA ALA A 148 -8.67 -4.93 13.53
C ALA A 148 -9.86 -4.00 13.27
N THR A 149 -9.61 -2.79 12.77
CA THR A 149 -10.68 -1.87 12.38
C THR A 149 -11.40 -2.39 11.13
N THR A 150 -12.73 -2.35 11.15
CA THR A 150 -13.58 -2.74 10.02
C THR A 150 -13.97 -1.53 9.17
N ARG A 151 -14.39 -1.79 7.92
CA ARG A 151 -14.95 -0.76 7.04
C ARG A 151 -16.15 -0.05 7.69
N GLU A 152 -17.08 -0.82 8.24
CA GLU A 152 -18.30 -0.28 8.87
C GLU A 152 -17.97 0.63 10.06
N GLN A 153 -16.99 0.26 10.89
CA GLN A 153 -16.53 1.11 11.98
C GLN A 153 -15.97 2.46 11.49
N LEU A 154 -15.23 2.48 10.38
CA LEU A 154 -14.71 3.72 9.78
C LEU A 154 -15.83 4.58 9.18
N GLU A 155 -16.81 3.96 8.52
CA GLU A 155 -17.96 4.66 7.96
C GLU A 155 -18.79 5.32 9.07
N ASN A 156 -19.02 4.61 10.18
CA ASN A 156 -19.71 5.14 11.36
C ASN A 156 -18.92 6.29 12.02
N TRP A 157 -17.60 6.16 12.14
CA TRP A 157 -16.75 7.24 12.67
C TRP A 157 -16.81 8.49 11.78
N THR A 158 -16.70 8.31 10.45
CA THR A 158 -16.75 9.40 9.47
C THR A 158 -18.11 10.11 9.47
N ALA A 159 -19.20 9.37 9.71
CA ALA A 159 -20.54 9.93 9.85
C ALA A 159 -20.72 10.73 11.16
N ALA A 160 -20.06 10.30 12.25
CA ALA A 160 -20.12 10.99 13.55
C ALA A 160 -19.22 12.24 13.64
N ALA A 161 -18.21 12.34 12.77
CA ALA A 161 -17.27 13.47 12.70
C ALA A 161 -17.77 14.65 11.82
N GLN A 162 -18.94 14.52 11.19
CA GLN A 162 -19.63 15.56 10.40
C GLN A 162 -20.70 16.27 11.21
#